data_AF-H9FKZ6-F1
#
_entry.id   AF-H9FKZ6-F1
#
_cell.length_a   1.000
_cell.length_b   1.000
_cell.length_c   1.000
_cell.angle_alpha   90.00
_cell.angle_beta   90.00
_cell.angle_gamma   90.00
#
_symmetry.space_group_name_H-M   'P 1'
#
loop_
_entity.id
_entity.type
_entity.pdbx_description
1 polymer ?
#
loop_
_entity_poly.entity_id
_entity_poly.type
_entity_poly.pdbx_seq_one_letter_code
_entity_poly.pdbx_strand_id
1 'polypeptide(L)'
;LPVLYLSLNHLGPPQQGLELGVGDGVLLKAVAQATGRQLESVRAEAAEKGDVGLVAENSRSTQRLMLPPPPLTASGVFSKFRDIARLTGSASTAKKIDIIKGR
;
A
#
# COMPACT_ATOMS: atom_id res chain seq x y z
N LEU A 1 -20.16 -5.85 0.40
CA LEU A 1 -19.14 -6.91 0.61
C LEU A 1 -17.70 -6.38 0.70
N PRO A 2 -17.18 -5.51 -0.20
CA PRO A 2 -15.78 -5.05 -0.14
C PRO A 2 -15.40 -4.38 1.18
N VAL A 3 -16.30 -3.58 1.75
CA VAL A 3 -16.09 -2.90 3.03
C VAL A 3 -15.87 -3.90 4.17
N LEU A 4 -16.67 -4.97 4.26
CA LEU A 4 -16.50 -6.01 5.28
C LEU A 4 -15.13 -6.67 5.19
N TYR A 5 -14.68 -6.97 3.97
CA TYR A 5 -13.36 -7.56 3.76
C TYR A 5 -12.22 -6.60 4.12
N LEU A 6 -12.34 -5.31 3.81
CA LEU A 6 -11.36 -4.31 4.23
C LEU A 6 -11.30 -4.16 5.75
N SER A 7 -12.45 -4.10 6.43
CA SER A 7 -12.51 -4.00 7.90
C SER A 7 -11.91 -5.21 8.61
N LEU A 8 -12.03 -6.39 8.02
CA LEU A 8 -11.42 -7.62 8.52
C LEU A 8 -9.97 -7.82 8.04
N ASN A 9 -9.47 -6.95 7.16
CA ASN A 9 -8.19 -7.14 6.45
C ASN A 9 -8.07 -8.50 5.74
N HIS A 10 -9.18 -8.99 5.16
CA HIS A 10 -9.25 -10.25 4.43
C HIS A 10 -9.45 -9.99 2.93
N LEU A 11 -8.91 -10.85 2.07
CA LEU A 11 -9.01 -10.71 0.61
C LEU A 11 -10.07 -11.60 -0.04
N GLY A 12 -10.73 -12.43 0.76
CA GLY A 12 -11.72 -13.39 0.35
C GLY A 12 -11.95 -14.45 1.42
N PRO A 13 -12.70 -15.52 1.09
CA PRO A 13 -12.83 -16.69 1.95
C PRO A 13 -11.47 -17.35 2.21
N PRO A 14 -11.21 -17.85 3.43
CA PRO A 14 -9.90 -18.40 3.81
C PRO A 14 -9.48 -19.61 2.96
N GLN A 15 -10.43 -20.37 2.42
CA GLN A 15 -10.18 -21.53 1.56
C GLN A 15 -9.48 -21.14 0.24
N GLN A 16 -9.55 -19.87 -0.16
CA GLN A 16 -8.87 -19.37 -1.37
C GLN A 16 -7.39 -19.05 -1.13
N GLY A 17 -6.93 -18.98 0.13
CA GLY A 17 -5.52 -18.74 0.46
C GLY A 17 -4.94 -17.46 -0.13
N LEU A 18 -5.75 -16.41 -0.33
CA LEU A 18 -5.30 -15.15 -0.90
C LEU A 18 -4.55 -14.31 0.14
N GLU A 19 -3.28 -14.03 -0.14
CA GLU A 19 -2.42 -13.17 0.68
C GLU A 19 -1.81 -12.05 -0.17
N LEU A 20 -1.66 -10.85 0.40
CA LEU A 20 -1.01 -9.74 -0.31
C LEU A 20 0.43 -10.07 -0.70
N GLY A 21 1.14 -10.84 0.15
CA GLY A 21 2.58 -11.07 0.01
C GLY A 21 3.35 -9.74 -0.03
N VAL A 22 3.00 -8.83 0.88
CA VAL A 22 3.62 -7.51 1.07
C VAL A 22 4.04 -7.44 2.54
N GLY A 23 5.34 -7.46 2.79
CA GLY A 23 5.90 -7.18 4.12
C GLY A 23 6.39 -5.73 4.23
N ASP A 24 6.88 -5.37 5.43
CA ASP A 24 7.29 -4.00 5.77
C ASP A 24 8.32 -3.43 4.80
N GLY A 25 9.28 -4.24 4.33
CA GLY A 25 10.29 -3.78 3.37
C GLY A 25 9.69 -3.30 2.04
N VAL A 26 8.67 -4.01 1.54
CA VAL A 26 7.96 -3.66 0.29
C VAL A 26 7.08 -2.43 0.53
N LEU A 27 6.39 -2.38 1.66
CA LEU A 27 5.53 -1.27 2.05
C LEU A 27 6.33 0.03 2.23
N LEU A 28 7.42 0.01 3.01
CA LEU A 28 8.31 1.15 3.22
C LEU A 28 8.90 1.67 1.91
N LYS A 29 9.32 0.76 1.01
CA LYS A 29 9.82 1.11 -0.32
C LYS A 29 8.74 1.78 -1.17
N ALA A 30 7.51 1.28 -1.12
CA ALA A 30 6.39 1.90 -1.82
C ALA A 30 6.05 3.28 -1.26
N VAL A 31 6.02 3.44 0.06
CA VAL A 31 5.78 4.74 0.73
C VAL A 31 6.87 5.74 0.35
N ALA A 32 8.15 5.36 0.43
CA ALA A 32 9.27 6.22 0.04
C ALA A 32 9.15 6.70 -1.42
N GLN A 33 8.88 5.78 -2.35
CA GLN A 33 8.71 6.13 -3.77
C GLN A 33 7.44 6.95 -4.05
N ALA A 34 6.34 6.65 -3.37
CA ALA A 34 5.07 7.38 -3.48
C ALA A 34 5.20 8.83 -2.98
N THR A 35 6.00 9.02 -1.93
CA THR A 35 6.15 10.30 -1.24
C THR A 35 7.37 11.10 -1.72
N GLY A 36 8.23 10.51 -2.55
CA GLY A 36 9.46 11.14 -3.04
C GLY A 36 10.53 11.28 -1.97
N ARG A 37 10.48 10.46 -0.91
CA ARG A 37 11.41 10.48 0.23
C ARG A 37 12.46 9.39 0.11
N GLN A 38 13.58 9.56 0.80
CA GLN A 38 14.61 8.51 0.93
C GLN A 38 14.10 7.36 1.80
N LEU A 39 14.45 6.12 1.44
CA LEU A 39 13.98 4.93 2.14
C LEU A 39 14.46 4.86 3.59
N GLU A 40 15.72 5.22 3.85
CA GLU A 40 16.28 5.28 5.20
C GLU A 40 15.51 6.26 6.10
N SER A 41 15.13 7.43 5.58
CA SER A 41 14.35 8.42 6.33
C SER A 41 12.96 7.89 6.69
N VAL A 42 12.25 7.27 5.75
CA VAL A 42 10.93 6.68 6.00
C VAL A 42 11.03 5.52 7.01
N ARG A 43 12.08 4.69 6.91
CA ARG A 43 12.32 3.60 7.85
C ARG A 43 12.62 4.11 9.26
N ALA A 44 13.46 5.13 9.40
CA ALA A 44 13.78 5.73 10.69
C ALA A 44 12.53 6.32 11.36
N GLU A 45 11.72 7.07 10.61
CA GLU A 45 10.48 7.65 11.14
C GLU A 45 9.43 6.58 11.48
N ALA A 46 9.34 5.50 10.69
CA ALA A 46 8.45 4.39 11.00
C ALA A 46 8.88 3.64 12.28
N ALA A 47 10.19 3.49 12.51
CA ALA A 47 10.72 2.91 13.74
C ALA A 47 10.48 3.82 14.95
N GLU A 48 10.60 5.13 14.78
CA GLU A 48 10.34 6.13 15.82
C GLU A 48 8.85 6.19 16.20
N LYS A 49 7.96 6.25 15.20
CA LYS A 49 6.51 6.34 15.42
C LYS A 49 5.86 4.99 15.77
N GLY A 50 6.52 3.88 15.44
CA GLY A 50 5.97 2.53 15.59
C GLY A 50 4.83 2.20 14.62
N ASP A 51 4.53 3.07 13.65
CA ASP A 51 3.44 2.91 12.70
C ASP A 51 3.78 3.52 11.32
N VAL A 52 3.81 2.66 10.30
CA VAL A 52 4.06 3.05 8.90
C VAL A 52 2.89 3.84 8.30
N GLY A 53 1.66 3.60 8.76
CA GLY A 53 0.46 4.30 8.33
C GLY A 53 0.55 5.79 8.64
N LEU A 54 0.99 6.15 9.85
CA LEU A 54 1.23 7.54 10.25
C LEU A 54 2.30 8.21 9.38
N VAL A 55 3.37 7.51 9.03
CA VAL A 55 4.42 8.05 8.14
C VAL A 55 3.85 8.30 6.75
N ALA A 56 3.05 7.37 6.21
CA ALA A 56 2.44 7.51 4.90
C ALA A 56 1.45 8.68 4.83
N GLU A 57 0.58 8.82 5.83
CA GLU A 57 -0.42 9.89 5.93
C GLU A 57 0.23 11.28 6.01
N ASN A 58 1.18 11.45 6.93
CA ASN A 58 1.89 12.72 7.12
C ASN A 58 2.72 13.10 5.89
N SER A 59 3.32 12.11 5.21
CA SER A 59 4.09 12.37 4.00
C SER A 59 3.20 12.75 2.82
N ARG A 60 2.01 12.14 2.69
CA ARG A 60 1.08 12.46 1.60
C ARG A 60 0.37 13.79 1.79
N SER A 61 -0.03 14.13 3.02
CA SER A 61 -0.70 15.41 3.32
C SER A 61 0.22 16.63 3.12
N THR A 62 1.54 16.44 3.19
CA THR A 62 2.55 17.49 2.98
C THR A 62 3.02 17.61 1.52
N GLN A 63 2.68 16.66 0.65
CA GLN A 63 3.00 16.76 -0.78
C GLN A 63 2.11 17.79 -1.47
N ARG A 64 2.72 18.83 -2.03
CA ARG A 64 2.02 19.81 -2.87
C ARG A 64 1.66 19.19 -4.22
N LEU A 65 0.37 19.00 -4.48
CA LEU A 65 -0.17 18.55 -5.75
C LEU A 65 -0.81 19.74 -6.49
N MET A 66 -0.60 19.85 -7.80
CA MET A 66 -1.30 20.86 -8.62
C MET A 66 -2.79 20.52 -8.80
N LEU A 67 -3.12 19.21 -8.86
CA LEU A 67 -4.48 18.69 -8.92
C LEU A 67 -4.57 17.44 -8.05
N PRO A 68 -5.53 17.32 -7.11
CA PRO A 68 -5.72 16.10 -6.36
C PRO A 68 -6.22 14.96 -7.26
N PRO A 69 -5.80 13.71 -7.01
CA PRO A 69 -6.37 12.55 -7.71
C PRO A 69 -7.84 12.37 -7.34
N PRO A 70 -8.62 11.63 -8.15
CA PRO A 70 -9.99 11.29 -7.81
C PRO A 70 -10.05 10.52 -6.47
N PRO A 71 -11.13 10.67 -5.70
CA PRO A 71 -11.28 9.98 -4.44
C PRO A 71 -11.28 8.47 -4.64
N LEU A 72 -10.61 7.76 -3.74
CA LEU A 72 -10.60 6.30 -3.74
C LEU A 72 -11.96 5.76 -3.30
N THR A 73 -12.36 4.63 -3.89
CA THR A 73 -13.59 3.91 -3.50
C THR A 73 -13.22 2.61 -2.79
N ALA A 74 -14.06 2.17 -1.85
CA ALA A 74 -13.83 0.91 -1.13
C ALA A 74 -13.73 -0.30 -2.07
N SER A 75 -14.55 -0.33 -3.13
CA SER A 75 -14.49 -1.37 -4.16
C SER A 75 -13.19 -1.28 -4.99
N GLY A 76 -12.76 -0.07 -5.35
CA GLY A 76 -11.50 0.15 -6.08
C GLY A 76 -10.28 -0.31 -5.28
N VAL A 77 -10.17 0.10 -4.00
CA VAL A 77 -9.08 -0.32 -3.12
C VAL A 77 -9.07 -1.83 -2.93
N PHE A 78 -10.23 -2.43 -2.66
CA PHE A 78 -10.33 -3.88 -2.50
C PHE A 78 -9.93 -4.64 -3.76
N SER A 79 -10.32 -4.16 -4.96
CA SER A 79 -9.88 -4.74 -6.22
C SER A 79 -8.35 -4.70 -6.35
N LYS A 80 -7.72 -3.56 -6.04
CA LYS A 80 -6.25 -3.42 -6.09
C LYS A 80 -5.54 -4.33 -5.10
N PHE A 81 -6.09 -4.54 -3.92
CA PHE A 81 -5.54 -5.51 -2.96
C PHE A 81 -5.59 -6.94 -3.52
N ARG A 82 -6.66 -7.32 -4.20
CA ARG A 82 -6.74 -8.62 -4.88
C ARG A 82 -5.78 -8.72 -6.06
N ASP A 83 -5.59 -7.64 -6.82
CA ASP A 83 -4.59 -7.61 -7.90
C ASP A 83 -3.18 -7.85 -7.35
N ILE A 84 -2.82 -7.19 -6.24
CA ILE A 84 -1.55 -7.39 -5.52
C ILE A 84 -1.38 -8.85 -5.10
N ALA A 85 -2.42 -9.47 -4.52
CA ALA A 85 -2.36 -10.84 -4.04
C ALA A 85 -2.20 -11.89 -5.16
N ARG A 86 -2.66 -11.58 -6.38
CA ARG A 86 -2.52 -12.46 -7.55
C ARG A 86 -1.15 -12.35 -8.22
N LEU A 87 -0.35 -11.33 -7.90
CA LEU A 87 0.97 -11.15 -8.50
C LEU A 87 1.98 -12.13 -7.88
N THR A 88 2.49 -13.03 -8.71
CA THR A 88 3.53 -14.02 -8.36
C THR A 88 4.68 -13.99 -9.37
N GLY A 89 5.80 -14.67 -9.04
CA GLY A 89 6.98 -14.73 -9.90
C GLY A 89 8.01 -13.62 -9.65
N SER A 90 9.12 -13.67 -10.41
CA SER A 90 10.34 -12.89 -10.16
C SER A 90 10.18 -11.37 -10.20
N ALA A 91 9.23 -10.87 -11.00
CA ALA A 91 8.95 -9.44 -11.14
C ALA A 91 7.74 -8.95 -10.31
N SER A 92 7.15 -9.82 -9.48
CA SER A 92 5.91 -9.50 -8.76
C SER A 92 6.10 -8.35 -7.77
N THR A 93 7.20 -8.32 -7.01
CA THR A 93 7.46 -7.28 -6.00
C THR A 93 7.45 -5.87 -6.59
N ALA A 94 8.08 -5.67 -7.75
CA ALA A 94 8.08 -4.37 -8.41
C ALA A 94 6.66 -3.94 -8.82
N LYS A 95 5.88 -4.85 -9.41
CA LYS A 95 4.49 -4.60 -9.79
C LYS A 95 3.60 -4.32 -8.59
N LYS A 96 3.80 -5.01 -7.47
CA LYS A 96 3.09 -4.74 -6.21
C LYS A 96 3.36 -3.32 -5.72
N ILE A 97 4.64 -2.90 -5.74
CA ILE A 97 5.03 -1.53 -5.39
C ILE A 97 4.36 -0.50 -6.30
N ASP A 98 4.29 -0.75 -7.61
CA ASP A 98 3.62 0.15 -8.57
C ASP A 98 2.14 0.34 -8.25
N ILE A 99 1.42 -0.75 -7.95
CA ILE A 99 0.01 -0.67 -7.53
C ILE A 99 -0.14 0.13 -6.23
N ILE A 100 0.73 -0.08 -5.24
CA ILE A 100 0.66 0.62 -3.93
C ILE A 100 0.91 2.13 -4.09
N LYS A 101 1.81 2.52 -4.99
CA LYS A 101 2.12 3.95 -5.23
C LYS A 101 0.95 4.72 -5.86
N GLY A 102 0.02 4.02 -6.50
CA GLY A 102 -1.14 4.62 -7.16
C GLY A 102 -0.79 5.45 -8.39
N ARG A 103 0.26 5.08 -9.13
CA ARG A 103 0.58 5.62 -10.46
C ARG A 103 0.08 4.70 -11.57
#